data_AF-A0A914TBR5-F1
#
_entry.id   AF-A0A914TBR5-F1
#
_cell.length_a   1.000
_cell.length_b   1.000
_cell.length_c   1.000
_cell.angle_alpha   90.00
_cell.angle_beta   90.00
_cell.angle_gamma   90.00
#
_symmetry.space_group_name_H-M   'P 1'
#
loop_
_entity.id
_entity.type
_entity.pdbx_description
1 polymer ?
#
loop_
_entity_poly.entity_id
_entity_poly.type
_entity_poly.pdbx_seq_one_letter_code
_entity_poly.pdbx_strand_id
1 'polypeptide(L)' 'MDPWLEGNPKHQMAFMTFGGGPRLCIGNKFALIEEKLILSMLLRKYTLEEVKETRLEQTGFVVLAPSDINVKLVPRF' A
#
# COMPACT_ATOMS: atom_id res chain seq x y z
N MET A 1 16.52 7.46 -9.97
CA MET A 1 15.85 8.41 -9.07
C MET A 1 14.43 7.93 -8.86
N ASP A 2 14.02 7.75 -7.60
CA ASP A 2 12.67 7.31 -7.23
C ASP A 2 11.72 8.54 -7.23
N PRO A 3 10.68 8.57 -8.08
CA PRO A 3 9.73 9.69 -8.18
C PRO A 3 9.04 10.07 -6.86
N TRP A 4 8.96 9.15 -5.90
CA TRP A 4 8.22 9.35 -4.64
C TRP A 4 9.06 10.01 -3.54
N LEU A 5 10.40 10.05 -3.70
CA LEU A 5 11.31 10.66 -2.72
C LEU A 5 11.46 12.18 -2.90
N GLU A 6 11.21 12.69 -4.10
CA GLU A 6 11.41 14.11 -4.45
C GLU A 6 10.29 15.02 -3.95
N GLY A 7 9.22 14.46 -3.37
CA GLY A 7 8.15 15.20 -2.69
C GLY A 7 7.30 16.10 -3.58
N ASN A 8 7.55 16.15 -4.89
CA ASN A 8 6.89 17.08 -5.79
C ASN A 8 6.43 16.36 -7.07
N PRO A 9 5.14 16.00 -7.19
CA PRO A 9 4.65 15.38 -8.41
C PRO A 9 4.75 16.39 -9.56
N LYS A 10 5.23 15.95 -10.73
CA LYS A 10 5.39 16.80 -11.93
C LYS A 10 4.08 17.49 -12.37
N HIS A 11 2.93 16.97 -11.93
CA HIS A 11 1.62 17.55 -12.16
C HIS A 11 0.74 17.37 -10.90
N GLN A 12 -0.03 18.40 -10.53
CA GLN A 12 -0.82 18.42 -9.28
C GLN A 12 -1.84 17.28 -9.17
N MET A 13 -2.30 16.74 -10.29
CA MET A 13 -3.25 15.62 -10.36
C MET A 13 -2.63 14.30 -10.81
N ALA A 14 -1.29 14.18 -10.82
CA ALA A 14 -0.62 12.94 -11.23
C ALA A 14 -0.90 11.75 -10.28
N PHE A 15 -1.35 12.02 -9.05
CA PHE A 15 -1.62 11.01 -8.03
C PHE A 15 -2.89 11.34 -7.26
N MET A 16 -4.00 10.65 -7.57
CA MET A 16 -5.34 10.91 -7.02
C MET A 16 -5.99 9.64 -6.45
N THR A 17 -5.25 8.85 -5.67
CA THR A 17 -5.72 7.56 -5.11
C THR A 17 -6.90 7.70 -4.14
N PHE A 18 -7.12 8.89 -3.59
CA PHE A 18 -8.21 9.21 -2.67
C PHE A 18 -9.27 10.15 -3.27
N GLY A 19 -9.21 10.38 -4.59
CA GLY A 19 -10.05 11.36 -5.30
C GLY A 19 -9.49 12.79 -5.25
N GLY A 20 -10.34 13.79 -5.50
CA GLY A 20 -9.97 15.20 -5.51
C GLY A 20 -11.15 16.14 -5.25
N GLY A 21 -10.85 17.41 -4.96
CA GLY A 21 -11.85 18.45 -4.72
C GLY A 21 -12.63 18.29 -3.39
N PRO A 22 -13.80 18.93 -3.27
CA PRO A 22 -14.60 18.96 -2.02
C PRO A 22 -15.13 17.61 -1.55
N ARG A 23 -15.09 16.58 -2.41
CA ARG A 23 -15.56 15.21 -2.13
C ARG A 23 -14.40 14.21 -2.08
N LEU A 24 -13.18 14.69 -1.81
CA LEU A 24 -12.02 13.85 -1.47
C LEU A 24 -12.39 12.85 -0.36
N CYS A 25 -11.82 11.65 -0.40
CA CYS A 25 -11.99 10.66 0.66
C CYS A 25 -11.66 11.27 2.03
N ILE A 26 -12.67 11.37 2.90
CA ILE A 26 -12.52 11.88 4.27
C ILE A 26 -11.54 11.04 5.10
N GLY A 27 -11.40 9.76 4.74
CA GLY A 27 -10.49 8.81 5.38
C GLY A 27 -9.04 8.88 4.89
N ASN A 28 -8.67 9.75 3.93
CA ASN A 28 -7.32 9.79 3.35
C ASN A 28 -6.20 9.85 4.42
N LYS A 29 -6.28 10.82 5.33
CA LYS A 29 -5.26 10.97 6.39
C LYS A 29 -5.23 9.77 7.34
N PHE A 30 -6.40 9.20 7.63
CA PHE A 30 -6.51 8.05 8.51
C PHE A 30 -5.88 6.81 7.87
N ALA A 31 -6.26 6.49 6.63
CA ALA A 31 -5.74 5.34 5.88
C ALA A 31 -4.21 5.40 5.73
N LEU A 32 -3.65 6.57 5.42
CA LEU A 32 -2.20 6.75 5.31
C LEU A 32 -1.45 6.53 6.64
N ILE A 33 -2.07 6.83 7.77
CA ILE A 33 -1.49 6.58 9.10
C ILE A 33 -1.60 5.10 9.45
N GLU A 34 -2.79 4.52 9.26
CA GLU A 34 -3.10 3.12 9.57
C GLU A 34 -2.20 2.17 8.77
N GLU A 35 -2.09 2.37 7.44
CA GLU A 35 -1.24 1.56 6.57
C GLU A 35 0.22 1.59 7.02
N LYS A 36 0.78 2.77 7.26
CA LYS A 36 2.16 2.93 7.73
C LYS A 36 2.38 2.28 9.09
N LEU A 37 1.41 2.39 9.99
CA LEU A 37 1.48 1.79 11.32
C LEU A 37 1.54 0.26 11.22
N ILE A 38 0.61 -0.34 10.47
CA ILE A 38 0.56 -1.79 10.26
C ILE A 38 1.84 -2.29 9.60
N LEU A 39 2.28 -1.64 8.52
CA LEU A 39 3.52 -2.00 7.82
C LEU A 39 4.74 -1.87 8.74
N SER A 40 4.85 -0.77 9.51
CA SER A 40 5.93 -0.59 10.47
C SER A 40 5.95 -1.69 11.54
N MET A 41 4.78 -2.03 12.10
CA MET A 41 4.68 -3.08 13.11
C MET A 41 5.09 -4.46 12.56
N LEU A 42 4.64 -4.80 11.34
CA LEU A 42 5.00 -6.05 10.68
C LEU A 42 6.50 -6.10 10.37
N LEU A 43 7.03 -5.08 9.70
CA LEU A 43 8.43 -5.02 9.28
C LEU A 43 9.42 -4.90 10.45
N ARG A 44 8.99 -4.42 11.61
CA ARG A 44 9.81 -4.41 12.83
C ARG A 44 9.95 -5.78 13.46
N LYS A 45 8.90 -6.61 13.40
CA LYS A 45 8.85 -7.92 14.07
C LYS A 45 9.19 -9.09 13.16
N TYR A 46 9.03 -8.93 11.85
CA TYR A 46 9.17 -10.02 10.90
C TYR A 46 9.96 -9.59 9.66
N THR A 47 10.66 -10.57 9.09
CA THR A 47 11.15 -10.55 7.71
C THR A 47 10.15 -11.32 6.84
N LEU A 48 9.76 -10.71 5.72
CA LEU A 48 8.83 -11.27 4.74
C LEU A 48 9.64 -12.12 3.75
N GLU A 49 9.38 -13.43 3.71
CA GLU A 49 9.96 -14.35 2.72
C GLU A 49 8.94 -14.70 1.65
N GLU A 50 9.38 -14.69 0.38
CA GLU A 50 8.56 -15.09 -0.76
C GLU A 50 8.21 -16.58 -0.68
N VAL A 51 6.93 -16.90 -0.89
CA VAL A 51 6.48 -18.27 -1.11
C VAL A 51 6.33 -18.47 -2.62
N LYS A 52 6.90 -19.57 -3.14
CA LYS A 52 6.76 -19.91 -4.56
C LYS A 52 5.27 -19.97 -4.91
N GLU A 53 4.87 -19.28 -5.98
CA GLU A 53 3.52 -19.20 -6.56
C GLU A 53 2.57 -18.09 -6.06
N THR A 54 3.06 -16.88 -5.77
CA THR A 54 2.15 -15.73 -5.71
C THR A 54 1.72 -15.31 -7.12
N ARG A 55 0.47 -15.61 -7.52
CA ARG A 55 -0.12 -15.14 -8.77
C ARG A 55 -0.90 -13.84 -8.53
N LEU A 56 -0.37 -12.73 -9.02
CA LEU A 56 -1.00 -11.42 -8.89
C LEU A 56 -2.17 -11.26 -9.88
N GLU A 57 -3.30 -11.90 -9.59
CA GLU A 57 -4.54 -11.63 -10.30
C GLU A 57 -5.37 -10.62 -9.52
N GLN A 58 -5.86 -9.59 -10.20
CA GLN A 58 -6.69 -8.57 -9.57
C GLN A 58 -8.14 -9.05 -9.51
N THR A 59 -8.73 -8.90 -8.34
CA THR A 59 -10.14 -9.17 -8.07
C THR A 59 -10.78 -7.93 -7.48
N GLY A 60 -12.09 -7.77 -7.68
CA GLY A 60 -12.86 -6.71 -7.03
C GLY A 60 -13.77 -5.93 -7.95
N PHE A 61 -14.86 -5.43 -7.37
CA PHE A 61 -15.85 -4.57 -8.04
C PHE A 61 -15.79 -3.13 -7.51
N VAL A 62 -15.67 -2.94 -6.20
CA VAL A 62 -15.60 -1.61 -5.54
C VAL A 62 -14.18 -1.26 -5.11
N VAL A 63 -13.41 -2.24 -4.64
CA VAL A 63 -12.00 -2.11 -4.24
C VAL A 63 -11.23 -3.20 -4.94
N LEU A 64 -10.07 -2.88 -5.50
CA LEU A 64 -9.16 -3.86 -6.10
C LEU A 64 -8.35 -4.54 -4.99
N ALA A 65 -8.29 -5.85 -5.05
CA ALA A 65 -7.46 -6.67 -4.19
C ALA A 65 -6.86 -7.83 -5.00
N PRO A 66 -5.66 -8.30 -4.67
CA PRO A 66 -5.12 -9.51 -5.25
C PRO A 66 -5.98 -10.73 -4.86
N SER A 67 -6.12 -11.70 -5.76
CA SER A 67 -6.82 -12.96 -5.48
C SER A 67 -6.12 -13.79 -4.40
N ASP A 68 -4.78 -13.77 -4.41
CA ASP A 68 -3.96 -14.47 -3.44
C ASP A 68 -2.61 -13.73 -3.22
N ILE A 69 -2.17 -13.67 -1.97
CA ILE A 69 -0.83 -13.21 -1.56
C ILE A 69 -0.35 -14.15 -0.45
N ASN A 70 0.54 -15.07 -0.81
CA ASN A 70 1.18 -15.97 0.13
C ASN A 70 2.57 -15.43 0.49
N VAL A 71 2.73 -15.03 1.76
CA VAL A 71 4.01 -14.56 2.28
C VAL A 71 4.31 -15.26 3.59
N LYS A 72 5.54 -15.71 3.76
CA LYS A 72 5.99 -16.34 5.00
C LYS A 72 6.58 -15.29 5.92
N LEU A 73 6.07 -15.22 7.16
CA LEU A 73 6.57 -14.32 8.20
C LEU A 73 7.64 -15.02 9.03
N VAL A 74 8.89 -14.55 8.97
CA VAL A 74 9.99 -15.05 9.79
C VAL A 74 10.29 -14.04 10.90
N PRO A 75 10.21 -14.40 12.19
CA PRO A 75 10.52 -13.48 13.28
C PRO A 75 11.91 -12.84 13.14
N ARG A 76 11.98 -11.53 13.33
CA ARG A 76 13.22 -10.75 13.38
C ARG A 76 13.59 -10.61 14.86
N PHE A 77 14.68 -11.26 15.25
CA PHE A 77 15.26 -11.17 16.60
C PHE A 77 15.95 -9.82 16.80
#